data_AF-A0AAN2HF62-F1
#
_entry.id   AF-A0AAN2HF62-F1
#
_cell.length_a   1.000
_cell.length_b   1.000
_cell.length_c   1.000
_cell.angle_alpha   90.00
_cell.angle_beta   90.00
_cell.angle_gamma   90.00
#
_symmetry.space_group_name_H-M   'P 1'
#
loop_
_entity.id
_entity.type
_entity.pdbx_description
1 polymer ?
#
loop_
_entity_poly.entity_id
_entity_poly.type
_entity_poly.pdbx_seq_one_letter_code
_entity_poly.pdbx_strand_id
1 'polypeptide(L)'
;MALELATTIIYGDGSVEFISLNPGQVRGSILGNYPMGNPMLGAVIGIENDYKAAHANLEINLQKELDLLSSQFPPLADTAAVVVLERQVSVINTLLIKKNSELQTELKAVKSSYSIGKLMATYNATLLNEQVASLLERQGKLNAEITRQHAAIEAQRKAQEAARVQAEAKRKAEEAKRLADEKAKAEVDYKAALKFTADFYKDLAQKLGGQLAGQAQALAASAQGKRIGNAKEAMAAFEKYKDALNKKFSVKDRQAIAKALDSLNKEQMAKNLKQFSKAFGYVGKAIDYADLLTEIKKSYTTGEWSNTFLKVETLFAGSAASALLAVVFGAAASTAMGAVAFALLMAMTGAYIDEALVKKFNDAVIAL
;
A
#
# COMPACT_ATOMS: atom_id res chain seq x y z
N MET A 1 -15.36 30.38 -32.41
CA MET A 1 -15.57 31.22 -33.61
C MET A 1 -17.07 31.45 -33.69
N ALA A 2 -17.51 32.68 -33.47
CA ALA A 2 -18.92 33.02 -33.29
C ALA A 2 -19.69 32.79 -34.60
N LEU A 3 -20.56 31.77 -34.61
CA LEU A 3 -21.54 31.54 -35.66
C LEU A 3 -22.81 32.35 -35.34
N GLU A 4 -22.68 33.68 -35.30
CA GLU A 4 -23.82 34.57 -35.43
C GLU A 4 -23.85 35.08 -36.87
N LEU A 5 -24.48 34.31 -37.76
CA LEU A 5 -24.64 34.69 -39.16
C LEU A 5 -26.11 34.50 -39.56
N ALA A 6 -26.99 35.20 -38.86
CA ALA A 6 -28.35 35.36 -39.35
C ALA A 6 -28.30 36.33 -40.53
N THR A 7 -28.63 35.82 -41.72
CA THR A 7 -28.84 36.59 -42.97
C THR A 7 -27.60 37.16 -43.68
N THR A 8 -26.45 36.51 -43.53
CA THR A 8 -25.17 37.00 -44.08
C THR A 8 -24.54 36.01 -45.06
N ILE A 9 -24.22 36.46 -46.28
CA ILE A 9 -23.42 35.71 -47.25
C ILE A 9 -21.94 35.93 -46.97
N ILE A 10 -21.18 34.84 -46.90
CA ILE A 10 -19.70 34.89 -46.85
C ILE A 10 -19.14 34.43 -48.19
N TYR A 11 -18.32 35.26 -48.81
CA TYR A 11 -17.63 34.98 -50.06
C TYR A 11 -16.27 34.33 -49.82
N GLY A 12 -15.73 33.64 -50.85
CA GLY A 12 -14.44 32.93 -50.75
C GLY A 12 -13.23 33.84 -50.54
N ASP A 13 -13.39 35.15 -50.74
CA ASP A 13 -12.41 36.20 -50.46
C ASP A 13 -12.54 36.81 -49.05
N GLY A 14 -13.49 36.30 -48.24
CA GLY A 14 -13.77 36.79 -46.89
C GLY A 14 -14.69 38.02 -46.83
N SER A 15 -15.18 38.51 -47.98
CA SER A 15 -16.16 39.59 -47.99
C SER A 15 -17.53 39.12 -47.49
N VAL A 16 -18.31 40.07 -46.95
CA VAL A 16 -19.54 39.81 -46.19
C VAL A 16 -20.66 40.68 -46.74
N GLU A 17 -21.83 40.09 -47.05
CA GLU A 17 -23.00 40.82 -47.53
C GLU A 17 -24.26 40.41 -46.75
N PHE A 18 -25.04 41.41 -46.36
CA PHE A 18 -26.30 41.21 -45.63
C PHE A 18 -27.47 41.08 -46.61
N ILE A 19 -28.30 40.05 -46.42
CA ILE A 19 -29.47 39.77 -47.25
C ILE A 19 -30.74 39.96 -46.42
N SER A 20 -31.58 40.93 -46.79
CA SER A 20 -32.87 41.08 -46.14
C SER A 20 -33.81 39.93 -46.53
N LEU A 21 -34.17 39.09 -45.56
CA LEU A 21 -35.18 38.05 -45.71
C LEU A 21 -36.56 38.62 -45.39
N ASN A 22 -37.29 39.05 -46.42
CA ASN A 22 -38.66 39.54 -46.26
C ASN A 22 -39.62 38.84 -47.24
N PRO A 23 -40.08 37.61 -46.91
CA PRO A 23 -41.00 36.86 -47.77
C PRO A 23 -42.31 37.63 -48.04
N GLY A 24 -42.79 38.42 -47.08
CA GLY A 24 -44.00 39.23 -47.23
C GLY A 24 -43.89 40.31 -48.29
N GLN A 25 -42.74 40.99 -48.35
CA GLN A 25 -42.43 41.98 -49.38
C GLN A 25 -42.31 41.32 -50.77
N VAL A 26 -41.58 40.20 -50.87
CA VAL A 26 -41.44 39.46 -52.14
C VAL A 26 -42.80 38.97 -52.64
N ARG A 27 -43.62 38.42 -51.74
CA ARG A 27 -45.00 38.01 -52.01
C ARG A 27 -45.86 39.16 -52.51
N GLY A 28 -45.82 40.31 -51.84
CA GLY A 28 -46.57 41.51 -52.23
C GLY A 28 -46.22 41.99 -53.63
N SER A 29 -44.92 42.00 -53.97
CA SER A 29 -44.44 42.36 -55.30
C SER A 29 -44.89 41.39 -56.40
N ILE A 30 -44.94 40.08 -56.11
CA ILE A 30 -45.44 39.07 -57.07
C ILE A 30 -46.94 39.24 -57.27
N LEU A 31 -47.68 39.49 -56.19
CA LEU A 31 -49.13 39.60 -56.23
C LEU A 31 -49.63 40.88 -56.92
N GLY A 32 -48.91 42.00 -56.74
CA GLY A 32 -49.28 43.31 -57.26
C GLY A 32 -49.04 43.54 -58.76
N ASN A 33 -48.26 42.68 -59.44
CA ASN A 33 -47.88 42.88 -60.85
C ASN A 33 -48.94 42.45 -61.90
N TYR A 34 -50.14 42.01 -61.48
CA TYR A 34 -51.14 41.42 -62.39
C TYR A 34 -52.57 41.99 -62.20
N PRO A 35 -52.98 42.99 -63.00
CA PRO A 35 -54.27 43.69 -62.84
C PRO A 35 -55.51 42.92 -63.31
N MET A 36 -55.37 41.82 -64.07
CA MET A 36 -56.48 41.03 -64.65
C MET A 36 -56.67 39.65 -63.98
N GLY A 37 -56.20 39.50 -62.74
CA GLY A 37 -56.13 38.22 -62.03
C GLY A 37 -54.71 37.64 -62.07
N ASN A 38 -54.25 37.13 -60.94
CA ASN A 38 -52.85 36.71 -60.77
C ASN A 38 -52.67 35.21 -61.05
N PRO A 39 -52.01 34.81 -62.16
CA PRO A 39 -51.81 33.40 -62.49
C PRO A 39 -50.88 32.67 -61.50
N MET A 40 -50.13 33.41 -60.69
CA MET A 40 -49.20 32.89 -59.69
C MET A 40 -49.80 32.75 -58.29
N LEU A 41 -51.05 33.16 -58.07
CA LEU A 41 -51.68 33.16 -56.73
C LEU A 41 -51.66 31.78 -56.07
N GLY A 42 -52.01 30.72 -56.83
CA GLY A 42 -52.01 29.35 -56.30
C GLY A 42 -50.62 28.87 -55.89
N ALA A 43 -49.58 29.17 -56.69
CA ALA A 43 -48.20 28.82 -56.39
C ALA A 43 -47.67 29.57 -55.15
N VAL A 44 -48.00 30.86 -55.03
CA VAL A 44 -47.63 31.69 -53.87
C VAL A 44 -48.24 31.14 -52.57
N ILE A 45 -49.53 30.79 -52.59
CA ILE A 45 -50.23 30.22 -51.42
C ILE A 45 -49.67 28.84 -51.08
N GLY A 46 -49.39 28.00 -52.08
CA GLY A 46 -48.77 26.70 -51.90
C GLY A 46 -47.44 26.79 -51.15
N ILE A 47 -46.52 27.63 -51.64
CA ILE A 47 -45.20 27.86 -51.03
C ILE A 47 -45.33 28.36 -49.58
N GLU A 48 -46.28 29.26 -49.31
CA GLU A 48 -46.50 29.79 -47.97
C GLU A 48 -47.06 28.71 -47.01
N ASN A 49 -47.97 27.86 -47.49
CA ASN A 49 -48.51 26.76 -46.69
C ASN A 49 -47.45 25.70 -46.39
N ASP A 50 -46.62 25.37 -47.38
CA ASP A 50 -45.50 24.44 -47.21
C ASP A 50 -44.50 24.96 -46.16
N TYR A 51 -44.13 26.25 -46.23
CA TYR A 51 -43.31 26.88 -45.20
C TYR A 51 -43.96 26.83 -43.82
N LYS A 52 -45.26 27.19 -43.70
CA LYS A 52 -45.98 27.15 -42.41
C LYS A 52 -46.01 25.74 -41.82
N ALA A 53 -46.23 24.72 -42.64
CA ALA A 53 -46.23 23.33 -42.22
C ALA A 53 -44.84 22.87 -41.75
N ALA A 54 -43.78 23.28 -42.47
CA ALA A 54 -42.40 22.97 -42.10
C ALA A 54 -41.97 23.70 -40.81
N HIS A 55 -42.32 24.98 -40.67
CA HIS A 55 -42.07 25.80 -39.48
C HIS A 55 -42.79 25.24 -38.25
N ALA A 56 -44.07 24.87 -38.38
CA ALA A 56 -44.84 24.27 -37.27
C ALA A 56 -44.20 22.98 -36.73
N ASN A 57 -43.45 22.25 -37.56
CA ASN A 57 -42.79 20.99 -37.22
C ASN A 57 -41.26 21.13 -37.08
N LEU A 58 -40.73 22.36 -36.94
CA LEU A 58 -39.29 22.62 -36.97
C LEU A 58 -38.51 21.75 -35.97
N GLU A 59 -38.91 21.75 -34.70
CA GLU A 59 -38.22 21.00 -33.64
C GLU A 59 -38.31 19.48 -33.83
N ILE A 60 -39.46 18.99 -34.31
CA ILE A 60 -39.69 17.58 -34.57
C ILE A 60 -38.80 17.11 -35.74
N ASN A 61 -38.72 17.92 -36.79
CA ASN A 61 -37.90 17.60 -37.97
C ASN A 61 -36.40 17.64 -37.63
N LEU A 62 -35.96 18.64 -36.87
CA LEU A 62 -34.58 18.70 -36.38
C LEU A 62 -34.23 17.48 -35.52
N GLN A 63 -35.14 17.04 -34.64
CA GLN A 63 -34.89 15.86 -33.82
C GLN A 63 -34.72 14.60 -34.69
N LYS A 64 -35.57 14.40 -35.70
CA LYS A 64 -35.42 13.28 -36.64
C LYS A 64 -34.10 13.31 -37.40
N GLU A 65 -33.65 14.49 -37.84
CA GLU A 65 -32.35 14.65 -38.50
C GLU A 65 -31.19 14.33 -37.56
N LEU A 66 -31.28 14.76 -36.29
CA LEU A 66 -30.30 14.42 -35.26
C LEU A 66 -30.28 12.92 -34.95
N ASP A 67 -31.43 12.26 -34.87
CA ASP A 67 -31.53 10.82 -34.60
C ASP A 67 -30.92 10.00 -35.75
N LEU A 68 -31.23 10.38 -36.99
CA LEU A 68 -30.67 9.76 -38.20
C LEU A 68 -29.15 9.94 -38.28
N LEU A 69 -28.65 11.11 -37.90
CA LEU A 69 -27.22 11.36 -37.89
C LEU A 69 -26.55 10.60 -36.75
N SER A 70 -27.18 10.56 -35.57
CA SER A 70 -26.72 9.82 -34.41
C SER A 70 -26.59 8.33 -34.70
N SER A 71 -27.50 7.73 -35.49
CA SER A 71 -27.44 6.30 -35.85
C SER A 71 -26.24 5.94 -36.72
N GLN A 72 -25.55 6.92 -37.32
CA GLN A 72 -24.33 6.69 -38.11
C GLN A 72 -23.08 6.57 -37.23
N PHE A 73 -23.15 6.99 -35.98
CA PHE A 73 -22.03 6.87 -35.05
C PHE A 73 -22.03 5.47 -34.41
N PRO A 74 -20.85 4.86 -34.20
CA PRO A 74 -20.73 3.57 -33.54
C PRO A 74 -21.44 3.50 -32.19
N PRO A 75 -21.94 2.33 -31.76
CA PRO A 75 -22.48 2.19 -30.42
C PRO A 75 -21.39 2.49 -29.38
N LEU A 76 -21.76 3.27 -28.36
CA LEU A 76 -20.90 3.53 -27.21
C LEU A 76 -21.09 2.36 -26.22
N ALA A 77 -20.02 1.63 -25.90
CA ALA A 77 -20.03 0.55 -24.91
C ALA A 77 -19.62 1.10 -23.53
N ASP A 78 -20.37 0.76 -22.47
CA ASP A 78 -20.09 1.10 -21.05
C ASP A 78 -19.48 2.48 -20.83
N THR A 79 -20.24 3.52 -21.19
CA THR A 79 -19.67 4.85 -21.39
C THR A 79 -20.20 5.85 -20.37
N ALA A 80 -19.26 6.59 -19.77
CA ALA A 80 -19.60 7.65 -18.82
C ALA A 80 -20.55 8.67 -19.45
N ALA A 81 -21.49 9.21 -18.65
CA ALA A 81 -22.51 10.15 -19.11
C ALA A 81 -21.95 11.36 -19.87
N VAL A 82 -20.76 11.85 -19.48
CA VAL A 82 -20.08 12.96 -20.16
C VAL A 82 -19.71 12.64 -21.62
N VAL A 83 -19.34 11.39 -21.92
CA VAL A 83 -18.99 10.96 -23.29
C VAL A 83 -20.23 10.89 -24.18
N VAL A 84 -21.39 10.56 -23.60
CA VAL A 84 -22.67 10.59 -24.33
C VAL A 84 -23.02 12.03 -24.71
N LEU A 85 -22.85 12.99 -23.79
CA LEU A 85 -23.08 14.41 -24.05
C LEU A 85 -22.11 14.96 -25.12
N GLU A 86 -20.83 14.59 -25.06
CA GLU A 86 -19.83 14.96 -26.07
C GLU A 86 -20.19 14.43 -27.47
N ARG A 87 -20.69 13.18 -27.56
CA ARG A 87 -21.22 12.65 -28.82
C ARG A 87 -22.41 13.46 -29.31
N GLN A 88 -23.35 13.82 -28.44
CA GLN A 88 -24.50 14.64 -28.84
C GLN A 88 -24.09 16.01 -29.39
N VAL A 89 -23.10 16.66 -28.78
CA VAL A 89 -22.52 17.91 -29.31
C VAL A 89 -21.89 17.68 -30.68
N SER A 90 -21.16 16.58 -30.88
CA SER A 90 -20.57 16.24 -32.19
C SER A 90 -21.65 16.07 -33.27
N VAL A 91 -22.74 15.34 -32.97
CA VAL A 91 -23.89 15.18 -33.86
C VAL A 91 -24.51 16.53 -34.22
N ILE A 92 -24.73 17.39 -33.23
CA ILE A 92 -25.28 18.74 -33.45
C ILE A 92 -24.34 19.58 -34.31
N ASN A 93 -23.02 19.52 -34.08
CA ASN A 93 -22.02 20.25 -34.87
C ASN A 93 -22.06 19.84 -36.35
N THR A 94 -22.14 18.53 -36.62
CA THR A 94 -22.24 18.03 -38.00
C THR A 94 -23.52 18.52 -38.68
N LEU A 95 -24.66 18.47 -37.98
CA LEU A 95 -25.92 18.99 -38.54
C LEU A 95 -25.86 20.51 -38.75
N LEU A 96 -25.30 21.24 -37.80
CA LEU A 96 -25.14 22.69 -37.87
C LEU A 96 -24.26 23.11 -39.06
N ILE A 97 -23.17 22.40 -39.33
CA ILE A 97 -22.33 22.63 -40.52
C ILE A 97 -23.15 22.43 -41.81
N LYS A 98 -23.92 21.33 -41.88
CA LYS A 98 -24.76 21.03 -43.04
C LYS A 98 -25.81 22.12 -43.28
N LYS A 99 -26.56 22.50 -42.23
CA LYS A 99 -27.62 23.53 -42.31
C LYS A 99 -27.06 24.91 -42.65
N ASN A 100 -25.88 25.27 -42.14
CA ASN A 100 -25.23 26.52 -42.53
C ASN A 100 -24.81 26.52 -44.00
N SER A 101 -24.32 25.40 -44.54
CA SER A 101 -23.98 25.29 -45.96
C SER A 101 -25.22 25.43 -46.86
N GLU A 102 -26.34 24.81 -46.47
CA GLU A 102 -27.64 24.94 -47.14
C GLU A 102 -28.13 26.41 -47.07
N LEU A 103 -28.03 27.04 -45.89
CA LEU A 103 -28.41 28.44 -45.70
C LEU A 103 -27.60 29.37 -46.62
N GLN A 104 -26.28 29.17 -46.74
CA GLN A 104 -25.44 29.96 -47.65
C GLN A 104 -25.84 29.79 -49.13
N THR A 105 -26.26 28.59 -49.52
CA THR A 105 -26.77 28.31 -50.87
C THR A 105 -28.07 29.08 -51.12
N GLU A 106 -29.02 29.03 -50.19
CA GLU A 106 -30.31 29.70 -50.32
C GLU A 106 -30.18 31.23 -50.27
N LEU A 107 -29.30 31.77 -49.42
CA LEU A 107 -29.02 33.22 -49.39
C LEU A 107 -28.49 33.72 -50.74
N LYS A 108 -27.62 32.94 -51.41
CA LYS A 108 -27.17 33.25 -52.79
C LYS A 108 -28.32 33.16 -53.79
N ALA A 109 -29.22 32.19 -53.65
CA ALA A 109 -30.40 32.05 -54.51
C ALA A 109 -31.40 33.22 -54.33
N VAL A 110 -31.58 33.73 -53.10
CA VAL A 110 -32.39 34.94 -52.83
C VAL A 110 -31.86 36.15 -53.61
N LYS A 111 -30.55 36.24 -53.78
CA LYS A 111 -29.89 37.32 -54.53
C LYS A 111 -30.06 37.15 -56.05
N SER A 112 -29.84 35.94 -56.57
CA SER A 112 -29.81 35.69 -58.02
C SER A 112 -31.16 35.40 -58.67
N SER A 113 -32.16 34.99 -57.87
CA SER A 113 -33.48 34.58 -58.37
C SER A 113 -34.49 35.73 -58.44
N TYR A 114 -35.57 35.51 -59.21
CA TYR A 114 -36.67 36.46 -59.39
C TYR A 114 -38.03 35.79 -59.14
N SER A 115 -39.05 36.60 -58.84
CA SER A 115 -40.45 36.17 -58.68
C SER A 115 -40.58 34.95 -57.75
N ILE A 116 -41.26 33.87 -58.18
CA ILE A 116 -41.49 32.65 -57.41
C ILE A 116 -40.19 32.00 -56.91
N GLY A 117 -39.13 31.96 -57.73
CA GLY A 117 -37.84 31.41 -57.32
C GLY A 117 -37.22 32.19 -56.16
N LYS A 118 -37.36 33.53 -56.17
CA LYS A 118 -36.93 34.38 -55.06
C LYS A 118 -37.77 34.16 -53.80
N LEU A 119 -39.10 34.01 -53.95
CA LEU A 119 -39.99 33.75 -52.82
C LEU A 119 -39.66 32.43 -52.12
N MET A 120 -39.46 31.36 -52.89
CA MET A 120 -39.09 30.05 -52.40
C MET A 120 -37.74 30.09 -51.66
N ALA A 121 -36.71 30.68 -52.27
CA ALA A 121 -35.40 30.82 -51.63
C ALA A 121 -35.47 31.66 -50.34
N THR A 122 -36.34 32.68 -50.29
CA THR A 122 -36.50 33.53 -49.10
C THR A 122 -37.14 32.76 -47.95
N TYR A 123 -38.18 31.96 -48.21
CA TYR A 123 -38.79 31.10 -47.18
C TYR A 123 -37.85 29.97 -46.73
N ASN A 124 -37.14 29.32 -47.66
CA ASN A 124 -36.14 28.29 -47.33
C ASN A 124 -35.02 28.85 -46.44
N ALA A 125 -34.46 30.01 -46.81
CA ALA A 125 -33.43 30.69 -46.01
C ALA A 125 -33.95 31.08 -44.62
N THR A 126 -35.21 31.51 -44.52
CA THR A 126 -35.84 31.86 -43.22
C THR A 126 -35.93 30.62 -42.31
N LEU A 127 -36.44 29.51 -42.83
CA LEU A 127 -36.56 28.26 -42.09
C LEU A 127 -35.19 27.70 -41.67
N LEU A 128 -34.20 27.72 -42.57
CA LEU A 128 -32.85 27.26 -42.28
C LEU A 128 -32.17 28.12 -41.20
N ASN A 129 -32.42 29.42 -41.20
CA ASN A 129 -31.91 30.32 -40.17
C ASN A 129 -32.48 29.99 -38.77
N GLU A 130 -33.79 29.74 -38.68
CA GLU A 130 -34.43 29.29 -37.42
C GLU A 130 -33.91 27.92 -36.97
N GLN A 131 -33.69 27.00 -37.90
CA GLN A 131 -33.10 25.69 -37.62
C GLN A 131 -31.69 25.82 -37.05
N VAL A 132 -30.84 26.67 -37.64
CA VAL A 132 -29.48 26.94 -37.13
C VAL A 132 -29.54 27.55 -35.73
N ALA A 133 -30.44 28.51 -35.49
CA ALA A 133 -30.61 29.13 -34.17
C ALA A 133 -31.01 28.12 -33.08
N SER A 134 -31.97 27.23 -33.37
CA SER A 134 -32.37 26.15 -32.46
C SER A 134 -31.21 25.20 -32.15
N LEU A 135 -30.44 24.80 -33.17
CA LEU A 135 -29.26 23.94 -32.99
C LEU A 135 -28.17 24.60 -32.15
N LEU A 136 -27.92 25.91 -32.31
CA LEU A 136 -26.97 26.68 -31.48
C LEU A 136 -27.42 26.72 -30.02
N GLU A 137 -28.71 26.92 -29.76
CA GLU A 137 -29.24 26.91 -28.39
C GLU A 137 -29.05 25.53 -27.73
N ARG A 138 -29.36 24.45 -28.45
CA ARG A 138 -29.15 23.07 -27.99
C ARG A 138 -27.67 22.79 -27.71
N GLN A 139 -26.78 23.23 -28.61
CA GLN A 139 -25.33 23.10 -28.45
C GLN A 139 -24.83 23.83 -27.19
N GLY A 140 -25.29 25.06 -26.96
CA GLY A 140 -24.92 25.87 -25.79
C GLY A 140 -25.32 25.20 -24.47
N LYS A 141 -26.54 24.65 -24.40
CA LYS A 141 -27.01 23.91 -23.21
C LYS A 141 -26.16 22.67 -22.93
N LEU A 142 -25.84 21.88 -23.96
CA LEU A 142 -25.03 20.68 -23.80
C LEU A 142 -23.58 21.01 -23.38
N ASN A 143 -22.97 22.03 -23.97
CA ASN A 143 -21.61 22.46 -23.61
C ASN A 143 -21.52 22.93 -22.15
N ALA A 144 -22.55 23.64 -21.67
CA ALA A 144 -22.64 24.04 -20.26
C ALA A 144 -22.72 22.82 -19.33
N GLU A 145 -23.47 21.79 -19.70
CA GLU A 145 -23.58 20.55 -18.93
C GLU A 145 -22.28 19.74 -18.94
N ILE A 146 -21.62 19.60 -20.10
CA ILE A 146 -20.30 18.94 -20.20
C ILE A 146 -19.27 19.61 -19.27
N THR A 147 -19.26 20.95 -19.24
CA THR A 147 -18.36 21.70 -18.36
C THR A 147 -18.64 21.43 -16.88
N ARG A 148 -19.92 21.36 -16.49
CA ARG A 148 -20.33 21.01 -15.13
C ARG A 148 -19.90 19.58 -14.75
N GLN A 149 -20.09 18.63 -15.64
CA GLN A 149 -19.70 17.23 -15.43
C GLN A 149 -18.17 17.09 -15.26
N HIS A 150 -17.37 17.73 -16.12
CA HIS A 150 -15.91 17.73 -15.99
C HIS A 150 -15.46 18.34 -14.66
N ALA A 151 -16.02 19.48 -14.26
CA ALA A 151 -15.71 20.09 -12.97
C ALA A 151 -16.04 19.18 -11.77
N ALA A 152 -17.18 18.47 -11.82
CA ALA A 152 -17.58 17.53 -10.78
C ALA A 152 -16.64 16.31 -10.70
N ILE A 153 -16.25 15.74 -11.85
CA ILE A 153 -15.30 14.63 -11.93
C ILE A 153 -13.94 15.04 -11.34
N GLU A 154 -13.43 16.21 -11.71
CA GLU A 154 -12.17 16.73 -11.17
C GLU A 154 -12.23 16.99 -9.67
N ALA A 155 -13.32 17.59 -9.18
CA ALA A 155 -13.52 17.82 -7.75
C ALA A 155 -13.56 16.50 -6.96
N GLN A 156 -14.26 15.49 -7.49
CA GLN A 156 -14.33 14.17 -6.89
C GLN A 156 -12.95 13.50 -6.86
N ARG A 157 -12.19 13.58 -7.95
CA ARG A 157 -10.82 13.04 -8.02
C ARG A 157 -9.90 13.70 -6.98
N LYS A 158 -9.93 15.03 -6.86
CA LYS A 158 -9.15 15.77 -5.85
C LYS A 158 -9.55 15.39 -4.43
N ALA A 159 -10.84 15.26 -4.16
CA ALA A 159 -11.33 14.83 -2.84
C ALA A 159 -10.89 13.39 -2.50
N GLN A 160 -10.96 12.47 -3.46
CA GLN A 160 -10.48 11.09 -3.29
C GLN A 160 -8.97 11.04 -3.03
N GLU A 161 -8.18 11.80 -3.79
CA GLU A 161 -6.73 11.87 -3.60
C GLU A 161 -6.36 12.44 -2.23
N ALA A 162 -7.00 13.54 -1.82
CA ALA A 162 -6.81 14.12 -0.49
C ALA A 162 -7.17 13.13 0.64
N ALA A 163 -8.28 12.40 0.50
CA ALA A 163 -8.67 11.37 1.45
C ALA A 163 -7.63 10.22 1.52
N ARG A 164 -7.08 9.82 0.38
CA ARG A 164 -6.06 8.76 0.30
C ARG A 164 -4.76 9.18 0.98
N VAL A 165 -4.29 10.40 0.73
CA VAL A 165 -3.10 10.97 1.37
C VAL A 165 -3.29 11.08 2.88
N GLN A 166 -4.44 11.55 3.35
CA GLN A 166 -4.74 11.62 4.78
C GLN A 166 -4.79 10.24 5.44
N ALA A 167 -5.38 9.23 4.78
CA ALA A 167 -5.42 7.86 5.28
C ALA A 167 -4.00 7.25 5.39
N GLU A 168 -3.15 7.49 4.40
CA GLU A 168 -1.76 7.02 4.41
C GLU A 168 -0.94 7.71 5.51
N ALA A 169 -1.10 9.03 5.68
CA ALA A 169 -0.45 9.77 6.77
C ALA A 169 -0.86 9.25 8.15
N LYS A 170 -2.15 8.95 8.36
CA LYS A 170 -2.64 8.34 9.61
C LYS A 170 -2.03 6.97 9.86
N ARG A 171 -1.98 6.09 8.85
CA ARG A 171 -1.36 4.77 8.96
C ARG A 171 0.12 4.85 9.33
N LYS A 172 0.89 5.72 8.66
CA LYS A 172 2.32 5.93 8.98
C LYS A 172 2.52 6.47 10.39
N ALA A 173 1.67 7.39 10.84
CA ALA A 173 1.75 7.92 12.20
C ALA A 173 1.45 6.85 13.26
N GLU A 174 0.45 6.00 13.03
CA GLU A 174 0.10 4.90 13.92
C GLU A 174 1.20 3.83 13.98
N GLU A 175 1.77 3.47 12.82
CA GLU A 175 2.90 2.53 12.75
C GLU A 175 4.15 3.08 13.45
N ALA A 176 4.48 4.36 13.24
CA ALA A 176 5.59 5.02 13.91
C ALA A 176 5.41 5.03 15.44
N LYS A 177 4.18 5.30 15.91
CA LYS A 177 3.84 5.22 17.34
C LYS A 177 4.00 3.81 17.87
N ARG A 178 3.50 2.80 17.15
CA ARG A 178 3.61 1.39 17.57
C ARG A 178 5.07 0.94 17.65
N LEU A 179 5.90 1.34 16.70
CA LEU A 179 7.34 1.05 16.71
C LEU A 179 8.06 1.77 17.85
N ALA A 180 7.68 3.00 18.17
CA ALA A 180 8.22 3.74 19.31
C ALA A 180 7.85 3.06 20.64
N ASP A 181 6.58 2.66 20.81
CA ASP A 181 6.10 1.93 21.99
C ASP A 181 6.80 0.57 22.15
N GLU A 182 7.02 -0.15 21.04
CA GLU A 182 7.75 -1.42 21.04
C GLU A 182 9.21 -1.24 21.42
N LYS A 183 9.89 -0.22 20.88
CA LYS A 183 11.27 0.12 21.25
C LYS A 183 11.38 0.51 22.73
N ALA A 184 10.45 1.32 23.24
CA ALA A 184 10.41 1.71 24.63
C ALA A 184 10.23 0.49 25.55
N LYS A 185 9.31 -0.43 25.21
CA LYS A 185 9.14 -1.71 25.94
C LYS A 185 10.38 -2.58 25.86
N ALA A 186 11.01 -2.69 24.69
CA ALA A 186 12.23 -3.46 24.51
C ALA A 186 13.39 -2.92 25.37
N GLU A 187 13.52 -1.60 25.47
CA GLU A 187 14.53 -0.94 26.31
C GLU A 187 14.27 -1.20 27.81
N VAL A 188 13.02 -1.06 28.27
CA VAL A 188 12.64 -1.35 29.66
C VAL A 188 12.93 -2.81 30.00
N ASP A 189 12.52 -3.75 29.14
CA ASP A 189 12.78 -5.17 29.33
C ASP A 189 14.29 -5.48 29.34
N TYR A 190 15.07 -4.82 28.47
CA TYR A 190 16.51 -5.02 28.40
C TYR A 190 17.19 -4.54 29.69
N LYS A 191 16.81 -3.36 30.20
CA LYS A 191 17.28 -2.86 31.50
C LYS A 191 16.91 -3.80 32.65
N ALA A 192 15.70 -4.36 32.63
CA ALA A 192 15.26 -5.35 33.63
C ALA A 192 16.11 -6.64 33.56
N ALA A 193 16.41 -7.14 32.36
CA ALA A 193 17.27 -8.30 32.14
C ALA A 193 18.71 -8.07 32.63
N LEU A 194 19.27 -6.88 32.38
CA LEU A 194 20.59 -6.49 32.90
C LEU A 194 20.61 -6.46 34.43
N LYS A 195 19.58 -5.84 35.04
CA LYS A 195 19.45 -5.81 36.51
C LYS A 195 19.34 -7.23 37.09
N PHE A 196 18.50 -8.08 36.50
CA PHE A 196 18.35 -9.48 36.91
C PHE A 196 19.69 -10.23 36.86
N THR A 197 20.48 -10.02 35.80
CA THR A 197 21.80 -10.64 35.67
C THR A 197 22.79 -10.12 36.71
N ALA A 198 22.77 -8.81 37.02
CA ALA A 198 23.59 -8.24 38.08
C ALA A 198 23.21 -8.78 39.47
N ASP A 199 21.91 -8.89 39.75
CA ASP A 199 21.39 -9.46 41.00
C ASP A 199 21.76 -10.95 41.11
N PHE A 200 21.76 -11.70 40.00
CA PHE A 200 22.25 -13.08 39.96
C PHE A 200 23.73 -13.17 40.36
N TYR A 201 24.62 -12.32 39.83
CA TYR A 201 26.03 -12.34 40.23
C TYR A 201 26.22 -11.99 41.71
N LYS A 202 25.41 -11.07 42.25
CA LYS A 202 25.43 -10.75 43.68
C LYS A 202 25.03 -11.94 44.54
N ASP A 203 23.94 -12.62 44.19
CA ASP A 203 23.47 -13.83 44.88
C ASP A 203 24.50 -14.97 44.78
N LEU A 204 25.11 -15.14 43.60
CA LEU A 204 26.18 -16.11 43.36
C LEU A 204 27.40 -15.82 44.26
N ALA A 205 27.80 -14.56 44.41
CA ALA A 205 28.91 -14.16 45.27
C ALA A 205 28.60 -14.44 46.75
N GLN A 206 27.36 -14.21 47.19
CA GLN A 206 26.91 -14.48 48.55
C GLN A 206 26.86 -15.98 48.86
N LYS A 207 26.41 -16.80 47.91
CA LYS A 207 26.22 -18.24 48.13
C LYS A 207 27.47 -19.07 47.89
N LEU A 208 28.22 -18.76 46.84
CA LEU A 208 29.33 -19.60 46.33
C LEU A 208 30.70 -18.90 46.40
N GLY A 209 30.74 -17.64 46.86
CA GLY A 209 31.97 -16.86 47.02
C GLY A 209 32.28 -15.93 45.84
N GLY A 210 32.94 -14.81 46.16
CA GLY A 210 33.24 -13.74 45.19
C GLY A 210 34.12 -14.17 44.02
N GLN A 211 35.01 -15.14 44.23
CA GLN A 211 35.87 -15.67 43.15
C GLN A 211 35.07 -16.38 42.06
N LEU A 212 34.15 -17.29 42.42
CA LEU A 212 33.31 -17.99 41.45
C LEU A 212 32.36 -17.04 40.72
N ALA A 213 31.79 -16.06 41.43
CA ALA A 213 30.94 -15.04 40.81
C ALA A 213 31.72 -14.16 39.81
N GLY A 214 32.92 -13.72 40.18
CA GLY A 214 33.79 -12.95 39.28
C GLY A 214 34.22 -13.74 38.05
N GLN A 215 34.55 -15.03 38.21
CA GLN A 215 34.87 -15.92 37.10
C GLN A 215 33.67 -16.14 36.17
N ALA A 216 32.46 -16.31 36.74
CA ALA A 216 31.24 -16.44 35.96
C ALA A 216 30.94 -15.19 35.13
N GLN A 217 31.11 -14.01 35.71
CA GLN A 217 30.98 -12.74 35.01
C GLN A 217 32.03 -12.58 33.90
N ALA A 218 33.28 -12.98 34.15
CA ALA A 218 34.35 -12.95 33.15
C ALA A 218 34.07 -13.91 31.99
N LEU A 219 33.52 -15.10 32.26
CA LEU A 219 33.11 -16.04 31.21
C LEU A 219 31.97 -15.46 30.36
N ALA A 220 30.97 -14.83 30.97
CA ALA A 220 29.89 -14.18 30.24
C ALA A 220 30.40 -13.05 29.33
N ALA A 221 31.34 -12.23 29.81
CA ALA A 221 31.98 -11.21 28.99
C ALA A 221 32.79 -11.81 27.83
N SER A 222 33.57 -12.88 28.07
CA SER A 222 34.35 -13.55 27.02
C SER A 222 33.48 -14.23 25.96
N ALA A 223 32.29 -14.70 26.33
CA ALA A 223 31.34 -15.32 25.42
C ALA A 223 30.63 -14.33 24.47
N GLN A 224 30.62 -13.04 24.81
CA GLN A 224 29.95 -12.02 24.01
C GLN A 224 30.60 -11.93 22.63
N GLY A 225 29.80 -12.08 21.57
CA GLY A 225 30.26 -12.05 20.18
C GLY A 225 30.96 -13.33 19.69
N LYS A 226 31.22 -14.31 20.56
CA LYS A 226 31.77 -15.61 20.18
C LYS A 226 30.67 -16.61 19.82
N ARG A 227 31.01 -17.57 18.97
CA ARG A 227 30.20 -18.77 18.71
C ARG A 227 30.68 -19.93 19.58
N ILE A 228 29.81 -20.90 19.82
CA ILE A 228 30.20 -22.15 20.48
C ILE A 228 31.21 -22.90 19.60
N GLY A 229 32.33 -23.31 20.20
CA GLY A 229 33.34 -24.14 19.55
C GLY A 229 32.85 -25.57 19.28
N ASN A 230 33.70 -26.41 18.67
CA ASN A 230 33.34 -27.81 18.42
C ASN A 230 33.51 -28.68 19.68
N ALA A 231 32.74 -29.78 19.77
CA ALA A 231 32.79 -30.64 20.96
C ALA A 231 34.14 -31.31 21.16
N LYS A 232 34.86 -31.64 20.09
CA LYS A 232 36.14 -32.35 20.16
C LYS A 232 37.20 -31.54 20.91
N GLU A 233 37.37 -30.28 20.55
CA GLU A 233 38.30 -29.37 21.22
C GLU A 233 37.87 -29.06 22.65
N ALA A 234 36.57 -28.81 22.85
CA ALA A 234 36.02 -28.53 24.18
C ALA A 234 36.19 -29.74 25.14
N MET A 235 35.95 -30.96 24.65
CA MET A 235 36.21 -32.19 25.42
C MET A 235 37.68 -32.32 25.77
N ALA A 236 38.60 -32.12 24.80
CA ALA A 236 40.03 -32.21 25.05
C ALA A 236 40.52 -31.19 26.08
N ALA A 237 39.98 -29.96 26.07
CA ALA A 237 40.28 -28.95 27.07
C ALA A 237 39.74 -29.31 28.47
N PHE A 238 38.54 -29.89 28.53
CA PHE A 238 37.91 -30.29 29.79
C PHE A 238 38.55 -31.55 30.41
N GLU A 239 38.94 -32.53 29.60
CA GLU A 239 39.57 -33.79 30.06
C GLU A 239 40.86 -33.56 30.85
N LYS A 240 41.63 -32.52 30.51
CA LYS A 240 42.85 -32.12 31.25
C LYS A 240 42.60 -31.90 32.74
N TYR A 241 41.36 -31.56 33.11
CA TYR A 241 40.96 -31.25 34.48
C TYR A 241 39.88 -32.20 35.04
N LYS A 242 39.31 -33.07 34.20
CA LYS A 242 38.20 -33.98 34.55
C LYS A 242 38.51 -34.84 35.75
N ASP A 243 39.72 -35.40 35.86
CA ASP A 243 40.07 -36.30 36.97
C ASP A 243 40.19 -35.58 38.31
N ALA A 244 40.74 -34.36 38.30
CA ALA A 244 40.81 -33.53 39.50
C ALA A 244 39.42 -33.12 39.98
N LEU A 245 38.55 -32.75 39.03
CA LEU A 245 37.18 -32.34 39.28
C LEU A 245 36.30 -33.52 39.74
N ASN A 246 36.41 -34.69 39.12
CA ASN A 246 35.61 -35.88 39.47
C ASN A 246 35.90 -36.39 40.88
N LYS A 247 37.13 -36.24 41.38
CA LYS A 247 37.53 -36.62 42.74
C LYS A 247 36.90 -35.73 43.83
N LYS A 248 36.46 -34.52 43.48
CA LYS A 248 35.78 -33.59 44.40
C LYS A 248 34.29 -33.92 44.63
N PHE A 249 33.72 -34.87 43.87
CA PHE A 249 32.34 -35.30 44.04
C PHE A 249 32.26 -36.70 44.66
N SER A 250 31.72 -36.80 45.87
CA SER A 250 31.28 -38.09 46.41
C SER A 250 30.04 -38.59 45.66
N VAL A 251 29.72 -39.88 45.81
CA VAL A 251 28.48 -40.46 45.28
C VAL A 251 27.25 -39.70 45.78
N LYS A 252 27.28 -39.24 47.04
CA LYS A 252 26.19 -38.48 47.66
C LYS A 252 26.04 -37.10 47.02
N ASP A 253 27.15 -36.43 46.68
CA ASP A 253 27.12 -35.13 46.02
C ASP A 253 26.53 -35.24 44.62
N ARG A 254 26.92 -36.28 43.86
CA ARG A 254 26.38 -36.58 42.54
C ARG A 254 24.87 -36.81 42.56
N GLN A 255 24.39 -37.59 43.53
CA GLN A 255 22.96 -37.83 43.72
C GLN A 255 22.20 -36.56 44.12
N ALA A 256 22.78 -35.72 44.98
CA ALA A 256 22.17 -34.45 45.38
C ALA A 256 22.03 -33.49 44.18
N ILE A 257 23.05 -33.40 43.32
CA ILE A 257 23.02 -32.59 42.10
C ILE A 257 21.98 -33.13 41.12
N ALA A 258 21.94 -34.45 40.90
CA ALA A 258 20.95 -35.07 40.02
C ALA A 258 19.51 -34.80 40.50
N LYS A 259 19.26 -34.88 41.81
CA LYS A 259 17.96 -34.57 42.41
C LYS A 259 17.60 -33.09 42.30
N ALA A 260 18.58 -32.19 42.47
CA ALA A 260 18.36 -30.75 42.30
C ALA A 260 17.96 -30.41 40.86
N LEU A 261 18.62 -31.02 39.86
CA LEU A 261 18.28 -30.88 38.44
C LEU A 261 16.89 -31.46 38.12
N ASP A 262 16.48 -32.58 38.73
CA ASP A 262 15.12 -33.13 38.57
C ASP A 262 14.04 -32.21 39.14
N SER A 263 14.34 -31.49 40.22
CA SER A 263 13.40 -30.59 40.90
C SER A 263 13.24 -29.23 40.21
N LEU A 264 13.89 -29.01 39.06
CA LEU A 264 13.82 -27.77 38.30
C LEU A 264 12.39 -27.43 37.89
N ASN A 265 11.92 -26.26 38.33
CA ASN A 265 10.68 -25.71 37.80
C ASN A 265 10.91 -25.20 36.37
N LYS A 266 10.26 -25.85 35.39
CA LYS A 266 10.40 -25.55 33.95
C LYS A 266 9.94 -24.13 33.59
N GLU A 267 8.91 -23.61 34.25
CA GLU A 267 8.40 -22.25 34.00
C GLU A 267 9.38 -21.20 34.51
N GLN A 268 9.94 -21.40 35.70
CA GLN A 268 10.94 -20.51 36.27
C GLN A 268 12.24 -20.56 35.45
N MET A 269 12.64 -21.75 35.00
CA MET A 269 13.78 -21.94 34.11
C MET A 269 13.58 -21.19 32.79
N ALA A 270 12.41 -21.32 32.15
CA ALA A 270 12.10 -20.60 30.91
C ALA A 270 12.10 -19.06 31.11
N LYS A 271 11.57 -18.58 32.25
CA LYS A 271 11.61 -17.15 32.61
C LYS A 271 13.05 -16.66 32.80
N ASN A 272 13.87 -17.39 33.55
CA ASN A 272 15.26 -17.05 33.81
C ASN A 272 16.10 -17.09 32.53
N LEU A 273 15.92 -18.13 31.70
CA LEU A 273 16.55 -18.23 30.38
C LEU A 273 16.22 -17.02 29.50
N LYS A 274 14.95 -16.61 29.44
CA LYS A 274 14.54 -15.40 28.69
C LYS A 274 15.26 -14.15 29.18
N GLN A 275 15.41 -13.97 30.49
CA GLN A 275 16.13 -12.83 31.06
C GLN A 275 17.61 -12.87 30.71
N PHE A 276 18.30 -14.00 30.92
CA PHE A 276 19.73 -14.11 30.59
C PHE A 276 19.98 -13.99 29.08
N SER A 277 19.17 -14.63 28.24
CA SER A 277 19.27 -14.48 26.79
C SER A 277 19.11 -13.01 26.35
N LYS A 278 18.14 -12.27 26.93
CA LYS A 278 17.96 -10.85 26.65
C LYS A 278 19.15 -10.00 27.14
N ALA A 279 19.66 -10.27 28.35
CA ALA A 279 20.82 -9.58 28.90
C ALA A 279 22.10 -9.81 28.07
N PHE A 280 22.28 -11.01 27.54
CA PHE A 280 23.44 -11.36 26.71
C PHE A 280 23.26 -11.06 25.22
N GLY A 281 22.15 -10.43 24.82
CA GLY A 281 21.87 -10.07 23.42
C GLY A 281 21.65 -11.27 22.50
N TYR A 282 21.25 -12.42 23.03
CA TYR A 282 20.91 -13.60 22.23
C TYR A 282 19.50 -13.46 21.64
N VAL A 283 19.41 -13.49 20.31
CA VAL A 283 18.15 -13.43 19.53
C VAL A 283 17.96 -14.71 18.69
N GLY A 284 18.59 -15.81 19.09
CA GLY A 284 18.60 -17.06 18.31
C GLY A 284 17.37 -17.95 18.52
N LYS A 285 17.46 -19.18 18.00
CA LYS A 285 16.38 -20.19 18.03
C LYS A 285 16.02 -20.60 19.46
N ALA A 286 14.80 -21.09 19.65
CA ALA A 286 14.43 -21.75 20.91
C ALA A 286 15.34 -22.95 21.16
N ILE A 287 15.90 -23.03 22.37
CA ILE A 287 16.82 -24.09 22.78
C ILE A 287 16.04 -25.13 23.57
N ASP A 288 16.19 -26.40 23.20
CA ASP A 288 15.70 -27.52 24.03
C ASP A 288 16.63 -27.71 25.24
N TYR A 289 16.47 -26.83 26.23
CA TYR A 289 17.26 -26.88 27.45
C TYR A 289 16.93 -28.12 28.30
N ALA A 290 15.76 -28.74 28.13
CA ALA A 290 15.37 -29.92 28.92
C ALA A 290 16.19 -31.15 28.51
N ASP A 291 16.41 -31.34 27.21
CA ASP A 291 17.27 -32.40 26.67
C ASP A 291 18.74 -32.20 27.12
N LEU A 292 19.24 -30.96 27.08
CA LEU A 292 20.57 -30.64 27.60
C LEU A 292 20.70 -30.94 29.10
N LEU A 293 19.75 -30.51 29.93
CA LEU A 293 19.78 -30.75 31.37
C LEU A 293 19.69 -32.25 31.71
N THR A 294 19.01 -33.03 30.88
CA THR A 294 18.95 -34.49 31.02
C THR A 294 20.32 -35.14 30.82
N GLU A 295 21.06 -34.73 29.79
CA GLU A 295 22.43 -35.21 29.58
C GLU A 295 23.39 -34.72 30.68
N ILE A 296 23.28 -33.46 31.11
CA ILE A 296 24.06 -32.92 32.24
C ILE A 296 23.82 -33.76 33.51
N LYS A 297 22.57 -34.09 33.82
CA LYS A 297 22.22 -34.96 34.96
C LYS A 297 22.89 -36.33 34.85
N LYS A 298 22.86 -36.95 33.67
CA LYS A 298 23.54 -38.23 33.43
C LYS A 298 25.04 -38.09 33.68
N SER A 299 25.67 -37.03 33.17
CA SER A 299 27.10 -36.78 33.35
C SER A 299 27.50 -36.57 34.81
N TYR A 300 26.70 -35.89 35.62
CA TYR A 300 26.94 -35.85 37.07
C TYR A 300 26.82 -37.21 37.73
N THR A 301 25.89 -38.06 37.27
CA THR A 301 25.65 -39.38 37.86
C THR A 301 26.77 -40.35 37.51
N THR A 302 27.17 -40.41 36.24
CA THR A 302 28.14 -41.38 35.72
C THR A 302 29.60 -40.89 35.81
N GLY A 303 29.82 -39.57 35.82
CA GLY A 303 31.14 -38.96 35.62
C GLY A 303 31.57 -38.89 34.15
N GLU A 304 30.73 -39.36 33.21
CA GLU A 304 31.00 -39.33 31.77
C GLU A 304 30.34 -38.14 31.09
N TRP A 305 31.17 -37.28 30.49
CA TRP A 305 30.75 -35.98 29.94
C TRP A 305 30.63 -35.98 28.41
N SER A 306 31.19 -36.97 27.71
CA SER A 306 31.27 -36.96 26.24
C SER A 306 29.91 -36.75 25.56
N ASN A 307 28.86 -37.43 26.04
CA ASN A 307 27.51 -37.25 25.50
C ASN A 307 26.95 -35.84 25.72
N THR A 308 27.25 -35.21 26.85
CA THR A 308 26.84 -33.83 27.14
C THR A 308 27.52 -32.85 26.18
N PHE A 309 28.81 -33.03 25.91
CA PHE A 309 29.52 -32.20 24.92
C PHE A 309 28.93 -32.38 23.51
N LEU A 310 28.70 -33.61 23.06
CA LEU A 310 28.06 -33.85 21.76
C LEU A 310 26.64 -33.26 21.69
N LYS A 311 25.89 -33.31 22.79
CA LYS A 311 24.56 -32.70 22.91
C LYS A 311 24.62 -31.18 22.80
N VAL A 312 25.59 -30.53 23.44
CA VAL A 312 25.82 -29.08 23.31
C VAL A 312 26.11 -28.70 21.85
N GLU A 313 27.04 -29.41 21.19
CA GLU A 313 27.34 -29.14 19.79
C GLU A 313 26.11 -29.29 18.88
N THR A 314 25.29 -30.32 19.13
CA THR A 314 24.06 -30.57 18.38
C THR A 314 23.03 -29.46 18.58
N LEU A 315 22.74 -29.09 19.84
CA LEU A 315 21.69 -28.13 20.17
C LEU A 315 22.07 -26.69 19.84
N PHE A 316 23.38 -26.38 19.88
CA PHE A 316 23.88 -25.03 19.72
C PHE A 316 24.75 -24.85 18.48
N ALA A 317 24.67 -25.76 17.51
CA ALA A 317 25.39 -25.64 16.23
C ALA A 317 25.18 -24.25 15.61
N GLY A 318 26.29 -23.53 15.40
CA GLY A 318 26.30 -22.18 14.84
C GLY A 318 25.73 -21.07 15.74
N SER A 319 25.33 -21.39 16.97
CA SER A 319 24.79 -20.44 17.95
C SER A 319 25.88 -19.62 18.65
N ALA A 320 25.50 -18.45 19.18
CA ALA A 320 26.36 -17.65 20.04
C ALA A 320 26.66 -18.39 21.35
N ALA A 321 27.87 -18.23 21.89
CA ALA A 321 28.27 -18.88 23.13
C ALA A 321 27.50 -18.41 24.37
N SER A 322 26.98 -17.18 24.32
CA SER A 322 26.05 -16.66 25.32
C SER A 322 24.76 -17.48 25.47
N ALA A 323 24.38 -18.27 24.46
CA ALA A 323 23.20 -19.13 24.50
C ALA A 323 23.36 -20.28 25.51
N LEU A 324 24.51 -20.97 25.48
CA LEU A 324 24.81 -22.04 26.44
C LEU A 324 24.93 -21.48 27.86
N LEU A 325 25.58 -20.33 28.00
CA LEU A 325 25.66 -19.64 29.29
C LEU A 325 24.29 -19.26 29.84
N ALA A 326 23.36 -18.79 28.99
CA ALA A 326 22.01 -18.47 29.43
C ALA A 326 21.28 -19.71 29.98
N VAL A 327 21.52 -20.89 29.41
CA VAL A 327 20.98 -22.16 29.93
C VAL A 327 21.63 -22.53 31.26
N VAL A 328 22.95 -22.45 31.38
CA VAL A 328 23.67 -22.79 32.62
C VAL A 328 23.29 -21.84 33.76
N PHE A 329 23.20 -20.53 33.48
CA PHE A 329 22.78 -19.53 34.47
C PHE A 329 21.30 -19.64 34.80
N GLY A 330 20.46 -19.94 33.80
CA GLY A 330 19.04 -20.22 34.03
C GLY A 330 18.86 -21.37 35.01
N ALA A 331 19.63 -22.45 34.86
CA ALA A 331 19.58 -23.61 35.74
C ALA A 331 20.12 -23.30 37.14
N ALA A 332 21.23 -22.56 37.24
CA ALA A 332 21.81 -22.14 38.51
C ALA A 332 20.88 -21.17 39.28
N ALA A 333 20.19 -20.26 38.59
CA ALA A 333 19.20 -19.37 39.18
C ALA A 333 17.90 -20.07 39.60
N SER A 334 17.67 -21.29 39.11
CA SER A 334 16.43 -22.07 39.35
C SER A 334 16.63 -23.25 40.29
N THR A 335 17.87 -23.53 40.74
CA THR A 335 18.21 -24.62 41.67
C THR A 335 19.17 -24.18 42.76
N ALA A 336 19.16 -24.90 43.89
CA ALA A 336 20.22 -24.81 44.88
C ALA A 336 21.46 -25.60 44.41
N MET A 337 22.18 -25.09 43.41
CA MET A 337 23.41 -25.71 42.91
C MET A 337 24.60 -25.33 43.82
N GLY A 338 25.32 -26.34 44.32
CA GLY A 338 26.52 -26.13 45.13
C GLY A 338 27.71 -25.61 44.32
N ALA A 339 28.71 -25.04 45.00
CA ALA A 339 29.86 -24.36 44.39
C ALA A 339 30.65 -25.26 43.43
N VAL A 340 30.92 -26.51 43.82
CA VAL A 340 31.64 -27.50 43.01
C VAL A 340 30.84 -27.88 41.74
N ALA A 341 29.54 -28.09 41.88
CA ALA A 341 28.66 -28.42 40.76
C ALA A 341 28.60 -27.27 39.75
N PHE A 342 28.36 -26.05 40.23
CA PHE A 342 28.33 -24.86 39.39
C PHE A 342 29.64 -24.65 38.65
N ALA A 343 30.77 -24.73 39.36
CA ALA A 343 32.08 -24.53 38.76
C ALA A 343 32.43 -25.61 37.71
N LEU A 344 31.92 -26.84 37.84
CA LEU A 344 32.06 -27.87 36.81
C LEU A 344 31.30 -27.51 35.52
N LEU A 345 30.06 -27.01 35.61
CA LEU A 345 29.33 -26.53 34.44
C LEU A 345 30.03 -25.34 33.79
N MET A 346 30.61 -24.47 34.60
CA MET A 346 31.35 -23.32 34.11
C MET A 346 32.67 -23.70 33.44
N ALA A 347 33.37 -24.73 33.94
CA ALA A 347 34.54 -25.30 33.27
C ALA A 347 34.15 -25.92 31.92
N MET A 348 33.06 -26.68 31.87
CA MET A 348 32.53 -27.25 30.62
C MET A 348 32.13 -26.17 29.62
N THR A 349 31.40 -25.14 30.07
CA THR A 349 30.98 -24.02 29.24
C THR A 349 32.18 -23.20 28.76
N GLY A 350 33.16 -22.99 29.65
CA GLY A 350 34.44 -22.35 29.34
C GLY A 350 35.21 -23.09 28.26
N ALA A 351 35.16 -24.43 28.24
CA ALA A 351 35.86 -25.24 27.25
C ALA A 351 35.35 -24.99 25.82
N TYR A 352 34.10 -24.55 25.65
CA TYR A 352 33.54 -24.15 24.36
C TYR A 352 33.90 -22.73 23.92
N ILE A 353 34.48 -21.92 24.80
CA ILE A 353 34.63 -20.46 24.63
C ILE A 353 36.09 -20.04 24.64
N ASP A 354 36.85 -20.55 25.61
CA ASP A 354 38.24 -20.18 25.89
C ASP A 354 38.87 -21.19 26.86
N GLU A 355 39.87 -21.94 26.40
CA GLU A 355 40.59 -22.94 27.20
C GLU A 355 41.20 -22.34 28.47
N ALA A 356 41.64 -21.07 28.44
CA ALA A 356 42.21 -20.41 29.61
C ALA A 356 41.20 -20.24 30.76
N LEU A 357 39.90 -20.27 30.46
CA LEU A 357 38.83 -20.19 31.46
C LEU A 357 38.60 -21.55 32.13
N VAL A 358 38.83 -22.66 31.43
CA VAL A 358 38.72 -24.02 32.01
C VAL A 358 39.69 -24.18 33.19
N LYS A 359 40.93 -23.73 33.02
CA LYS A 359 41.94 -23.73 34.09
C LYS A 359 41.50 -22.89 35.29
N LYS A 360 40.96 -21.67 35.05
CA LYS A 360 40.50 -20.78 36.14
C LYS A 360 39.40 -21.40 36.98
N PHE A 361 38.43 -22.09 36.35
CA PHE A 361 37.36 -22.78 37.08
C PHE A 361 37.88 -24.03 37.80
N ASN A 362 38.79 -24.79 37.19
CA ASN A 362 39.47 -25.89 37.88
C ASN A 362 40.19 -25.41 39.15
N ASP A 363 40.97 -24.34 39.05
CA ASP A 363 41.72 -23.80 40.19
C ASP A 363 40.78 -23.29 41.30
N ALA A 364 39.64 -22.69 40.93
CA ALA A 364 38.60 -22.32 41.89
C ALA A 364 37.96 -23.53 42.58
N VAL A 365 37.74 -24.63 41.86
CA VAL A 365 37.20 -25.88 42.42
C VAL A 365 38.20 -26.55 43.36
N ILE A 366 39.49 -26.49 43.05
CA ILE A 366 40.54 -27.05 43.90
C ILE A 366 40.64 -26.28 45.23
N ALA A 367 40.45 -24.96 45.18
CA ALA A 367 40.50 -24.06 46.33
C ALA A 367 39.27 -24.14 47.27
N LEU A 368 38.18 -24.76 46.83
CA LEU A 368 37.02 -25.15 47.65
C LEU A 368 37.27 -26.49 48.36
#